data_AF-A0A4Z1IAG5-F1
#
_entry.id   AF-A0A4Z1IAG5-F1
#
_cell.length_a   1.000
_cell.length_b   1.000
_cell.length_c   1.000
_cell.angle_alpha   90.00
_cell.angle_beta   90.00
_cell.angle_gamma   90.00
#
_symmetry.space_group_name_H-M   'P 1'
#
loop_
_entity.id
_entity.type
_entity.pdbx_description
1 polymer ?
#
loop_
_entity_poly.entity_id
_entity_poly.type
_entity_poly.pdbx_seq_one_letter_code
_entity_poly.pdbx_strand_id
1 'polypeptide(L)'
;MESQANLSNTSTIPSEDHSSVLNMAYSSKSSAWMSSWELSKAREEPIAVIGVKDLQLQVVAGADGWTGDWDETTCPQQPALVSVSVSLRRPFKKASEDDDIAGDTIHYGLIKLAIIDGVRAYHARGITPDFASELSMKSICIFIASVLNRRSIAVGRNVNWSSIRIMLPKSSLRGAGASLTAQMIYKEPSLKEQEAGALHSLGLIGESCTLRLHDLTVPTIIGLLPKERTMKQNVVANIEIDRWIGQGDLHWDMQQIVVKTIEESSFKTLEALAEHISKNIIRHSLIPTMMKQAFTKDKWDELTDDYIDVPWEETHVPKLCPIVKIKLEKPSIYIDTTPGVEMSMDIRPLCDSPYFYLWEGYKRLRLCPRPLIGTLTDWIAQEHPEKSKDGTSSNLVGINRKLDGFKPDLAKTPENAKEITAQPGEHPENPKDGESPRLDLNQKLDGSQTDTSKYNDMAEETDVLPKEHPETLKDGESSILRDFDRKLKTLQKNIAQLRKTTQEIMAAPKELDDRESSMLVEIGQKLDAFKKEFADAQKVMQEFVVR
;
A
#
# COMPACT_ATOMS: atom_id res chain seq x y z
N MET A 1 28.04 -32.53 -32.75
CA MET A 1 27.34 -32.31 -34.04
C MET A 1 25.87 -32.00 -33.74
N GLU A 2 25.51 -30.86 -33.16
CA GLU A 2 25.88 -29.45 -33.46
C GLU A 2 25.33 -28.96 -34.81
N SER A 3 24.39 -28.02 -34.73
CA SER A 3 24.52 -26.71 -35.39
C SER A 3 23.77 -25.66 -34.55
N GLN A 4 24.38 -24.48 -34.39
CA GLN A 4 23.77 -23.30 -33.75
C GLN A 4 23.26 -22.32 -34.83
N ALA A 5 22.78 -21.15 -34.39
CA ALA A 5 22.37 -19.95 -35.12
C ALA A 5 20.83 -19.80 -35.33
N ASN A 6 20.22 -18.63 -35.11
CA ASN A 6 20.79 -17.39 -34.55
C ASN A 6 19.76 -16.50 -33.83
N LEU A 7 20.26 -15.58 -33.00
CA LEU A 7 19.48 -14.56 -32.29
C LEU A 7 19.34 -13.28 -33.13
N SER A 8 18.13 -12.90 -33.53
CA SER A 8 17.74 -11.50 -33.75
C SER A 8 16.23 -11.34 -34.06
N ASN A 9 15.49 -10.72 -33.14
CA ASN A 9 14.59 -9.59 -33.45
C ASN A 9 13.89 -9.11 -32.17
N THR A 10 14.15 -7.85 -31.81
CA THR A 10 13.61 -7.18 -30.62
C THR A 10 12.54 -6.18 -31.04
N SER A 11 11.68 -5.77 -30.09
CA SER A 11 10.72 -4.67 -30.20
C SER A 11 9.64 -4.77 -31.29
N THR A 12 8.50 -5.37 -30.92
CA THR A 12 7.20 -4.73 -31.12
C THR A 12 6.35 -4.96 -29.87
N ILE A 13 6.26 -3.96 -28.99
CA ILE A 13 5.34 -3.99 -27.83
C ILE A 13 3.98 -3.46 -28.33
N PRO A 14 2.89 -4.24 -28.27
CA PRO A 14 1.55 -3.71 -28.52
C PRO A 14 1.16 -2.78 -27.37
N SER A 15 1.04 -1.49 -27.65
CA SER A 15 0.56 -0.49 -26.70
C SER A 15 -0.96 -0.40 -26.74
N GLU A 16 -1.67 -1.06 -25.83
CA GLU A 16 -3.11 -0.87 -25.63
C GLU A 16 -3.55 -1.23 -24.19
N ASP A 17 -4.44 -0.40 -23.63
CA ASP A 17 -5.20 -0.54 -22.39
C ASP A 17 -4.50 -0.98 -21.09
N HIS A 18 -3.56 -0.15 -20.62
CA HIS A 18 -3.13 -0.16 -19.20
C HIS A 18 -4.31 0.08 -18.24
N SER A 19 -5.32 0.85 -18.65
CA SER A 19 -6.56 1.13 -17.91
C SER A 19 -7.39 -0.12 -17.58
N SER A 20 -7.20 -1.22 -18.32
CA SER A 20 -7.87 -2.51 -18.04
C SER A 20 -7.35 -3.16 -16.75
N VAL A 21 -6.07 -2.99 -16.42
CA VAL A 21 -5.42 -3.64 -15.26
C VAL A 21 -5.80 -2.96 -13.95
N LEU A 22 -5.94 -1.63 -13.94
CA LEU A 22 -6.43 -0.89 -12.78
C LEU A 22 -7.92 -1.19 -12.50
N ASN A 23 -8.74 -1.35 -13.55
CA ASN A 23 -10.16 -1.69 -13.40
C ASN A 23 -10.42 -3.17 -13.04
N MET A 24 -9.49 -4.09 -13.37
CA MET A 24 -9.62 -5.50 -12.97
C MET A 24 -9.59 -5.71 -11.45
N ALA A 25 -9.12 -4.74 -10.66
CA ALA A 25 -9.24 -4.74 -9.20
C ALA A 25 -10.68 -4.51 -8.68
N TYR A 26 -11.66 -4.23 -9.56
CA TYR A 26 -13.02 -3.86 -9.16
C TYR A 26 -14.17 -4.53 -9.92
N SER A 27 -13.92 -5.45 -10.88
CA SER A 27 -15.00 -6.16 -11.57
C SER A 27 -14.66 -7.55 -12.10
N SER A 28 -15.04 -8.59 -11.34
CA SER A 28 -15.73 -9.80 -11.84
C SER A 28 -15.93 -10.82 -10.69
N LYS A 29 -17.16 -10.96 -10.19
CA LYS A 29 -17.53 -11.87 -9.06
C LYS A 29 -16.56 -11.78 -7.87
N SER A 30 -16.57 -10.61 -7.21
CA SER A 30 -15.74 -10.20 -6.05
C SER A 30 -14.98 -11.33 -5.35
N SER A 31 -13.65 -11.25 -5.41
CA SER A 31 -12.78 -11.68 -4.33
C SER A 31 -13.29 -11.13 -3.00
N ALA A 32 -13.15 -11.89 -1.92
CA ALA A 32 -13.43 -11.36 -0.58
C ALA A 32 -12.25 -10.48 -0.13
N TRP A 33 -12.51 -9.19 0.09
CA TRP A 33 -11.56 -8.27 0.71
C TRP A 33 -11.50 -8.57 2.22
N MET A 34 -10.39 -9.16 2.65
CA MET A 34 -10.19 -9.72 3.99
C MET A 34 -9.16 -8.90 4.79
N SER A 35 -9.25 -8.95 6.12
CA SER A 35 -8.10 -8.65 6.98
C SER A 35 -7.02 -9.71 6.82
N SER A 36 -5.78 -9.39 7.18
CA SER A 36 -4.66 -10.34 7.15
C SER A 36 -4.93 -11.56 8.05
N TRP A 37 -5.71 -11.39 9.12
CA TRP A 37 -6.16 -12.46 10.02
C TRP A 37 -7.21 -13.38 9.38
N GLU A 38 -8.25 -12.83 8.76
CA GLU A 38 -9.26 -13.63 8.04
C GLU A 38 -8.63 -14.39 6.88
N LEU A 39 -7.75 -13.74 6.11
CA LEU A 39 -6.98 -14.37 5.05
C LEU A 39 -6.07 -15.48 5.61
N SER A 40 -5.42 -15.26 6.76
CA SER A 40 -4.61 -16.29 7.41
C SER A 40 -5.42 -17.46 7.99
N LYS A 41 -6.75 -17.36 8.15
CA LYS A 41 -7.64 -18.50 8.46
C LYS A 41 -8.20 -19.18 7.19
N ALA A 42 -8.39 -18.41 6.12
CA ALA A 42 -8.94 -18.91 4.86
C ALA A 42 -7.93 -19.69 4.01
N ARG A 43 -6.62 -19.50 4.26
CA ARG A 43 -5.54 -20.32 3.68
C ARG A 43 -5.33 -21.63 4.43
N GLU A 44 -4.90 -22.64 3.69
CA GLU A 44 -4.28 -23.86 4.23
C GLU A 44 -2.89 -23.53 4.83
N GLU A 45 -2.34 -24.44 5.64
CA GLU A 45 -0.96 -24.34 6.10
C GLU A 45 0.02 -24.48 4.90
N PRO A 46 1.01 -23.58 4.74
CA PRO A 46 1.85 -23.56 3.54
C PRO A 46 2.89 -24.68 3.55
N ILE A 47 2.60 -25.76 2.80
CA ILE A 47 3.44 -26.97 2.69
C ILE A 47 4.87 -26.65 2.22
N ALA A 48 5.02 -25.66 1.33
CA ALA A 48 6.30 -25.14 0.89
C ALA A 48 6.16 -23.67 0.49
N VAL A 49 7.13 -22.83 0.86
CA VAL A 49 7.16 -21.40 0.47
C VAL A 49 8.45 -21.12 -0.28
N ILE A 50 8.32 -20.48 -1.45
CA ILE A 50 9.44 -20.02 -2.27
C ILE A 50 9.33 -18.51 -2.40
N GLY A 51 10.44 -17.78 -2.27
CA GLY A 51 10.41 -16.33 -2.34
C GLY A 51 11.77 -15.68 -2.57
N VAL A 52 11.71 -14.38 -2.83
CA VAL A 52 12.84 -13.46 -2.87
C VAL A 52 12.60 -12.44 -1.78
N LYS A 53 13.52 -12.34 -0.82
CA LYS A 53 13.40 -11.42 0.32
C LYS A 53 14.23 -10.16 0.09
N ASP A 54 13.60 -9.02 0.36
CA ASP A 54 14.17 -7.68 0.47
C ASP A 54 15.14 -7.31 -0.67
N LEU A 55 14.72 -7.62 -1.90
CA LEU A 55 15.41 -7.21 -3.11
C LEU A 55 15.46 -5.68 -3.18
N GLN A 56 16.66 -5.13 -3.00
CA GLN A 56 16.87 -3.69 -3.08
C GLN A 56 16.69 -3.20 -4.53
N LEU A 57 15.79 -2.24 -4.71
CA LEU A 57 15.54 -1.54 -5.96
C LEU A 57 15.42 -0.04 -5.70
N GLN A 58 15.45 0.75 -6.76
CA GLN A 58 15.11 2.18 -6.71
C GLN A 58 13.69 2.34 -7.27
N VAL A 59 12.82 3.07 -6.57
CA VAL A 59 11.41 3.26 -6.97
C VAL A 59 11.03 4.74 -6.92
N VAL A 60 10.01 5.12 -7.68
CA VAL A 60 9.42 6.47 -7.63
C VAL A 60 8.03 6.33 -7.01
N ALA A 61 7.94 6.45 -5.68
CA ALA A 61 6.69 6.29 -4.94
C ALA A 61 6.75 6.95 -3.56
N GLY A 62 5.63 7.57 -3.19
CA GLY A 62 5.45 8.27 -1.92
C GLY A 62 6.36 9.49 -1.72
N ALA A 63 6.27 10.10 -0.54
CA ALA A 63 7.27 11.05 -0.06
C ALA A 63 8.51 10.31 0.46
N ASP A 64 9.66 10.99 0.40
CA ASP A 64 10.89 10.58 1.10
C ASP A 64 11.27 11.64 2.15
N GLY A 65 12.27 11.34 2.98
CA GLY A 65 12.74 12.24 4.03
C GLY A 65 13.68 13.36 3.58
N TRP A 66 13.82 13.63 2.27
CA TRP A 66 14.85 14.54 1.72
C TRP A 66 14.31 15.60 0.78
N THR A 67 13.32 15.25 -0.05
CA THR A 67 12.60 16.17 -0.92
C THR A 67 11.43 16.84 -0.19
N GLY A 68 10.87 17.89 -0.80
CA GLY A 68 9.76 18.67 -0.21
C GLY A 68 8.40 17.96 -0.29
N ASP A 69 7.33 18.72 -0.08
CA ASP A 69 5.98 18.23 -0.37
C ASP A 69 5.88 17.79 -1.85
N TRP A 70 5.16 16.68 -2.05
CA TRP A 70 5.05 15.99 -3.34
C TRP A 70 4.39 16.89 -4.41
N ASP A 71 4.98 16.94 -5.61
CA ASP A 71 4.31 17.43 -6.82
C ASP A 71 4.37 16.41 -7.98
N GLU A 72 3.53 16.63 -8.99
CA GLU A 72 3.34 15.78 -10.18
C GLU A 72 4.61 15.62 -11.04
N THR A 73 5.64 16.43 -10.83
CA THR A 73 6.86 16.48 -11.63
C THR A 73 8.14 16.07 -10.89
N THR A 74 8.11 16.00 -9.55
CA THR A 74 9.33 15.87 -8.71
C THR A 74 9.34 14.71 -7.70
N CYS A 75 8.43 13.73 -7.84
CA CYS A 75 8.42 12.56 -6.94
C CYS A 75 9.81 11.85 -6.89
N PRO A 76 10.40 11.69 -5.69
CA PRO A 76 11.79 11.24 -5.55
C PRO A 76 11.98 9.79 -5.96
N GLN A 77 13.14 9.50 -6.57
CA GLN A 77 13.63 8.13 -6.72
C GLN A 77 14.30 7.69 -5.40
N GLN A 78 13.58 6.92 -4.58
CA GLN A 78 14.04 6.45 -3.28
C GLN A 78 14.29 4.93 -3.24
N PRO A 79 15.21 4.44 -2.39
CA PRO A 79 15.47 3.01 -2.27
C PRO A 79 14.29 2.29 -1.62
N ALA A 80 13.92 1.15 -2.18
CA ALA A 80 12.91 0.24 -1.66
C ALA A 80 13.46 -1.18 -1.49
N LEU A 81 12.95 -1.88 -0.48
CA LEU A 81 13.15 -3.32 -0.30
C LEU A 81 11.88 -4.04 -0.73
N VAL A 82 11.98 -4.91 -1.74
CA VAL A 82 10.83 -5.65 -2.28
C VAL A 82 10.97 -7.14 -1.97
N SER A 83 10.00 -7.66 -1.23
CA SER A 83 9.87 -9.08 -0.89
C SER A 83 8.69 -9.69 -1.64
N VAL A 84 8.86 -10.86 -2.25
CA VAL A 84 7.76 -11.67 -2.81
C VAL A 84 7.89 -13.11 -2.34
N SER A 85 6.78 -13.69 -1.89
CA SER A 85 6.68 -15.10 -1.53
C SER A 85 5.47 -15.74 -2.20
N VAL A 86 5.59 -17.00 -2.61
CA VAL A 86 4.51 -17.87 -3.09
C VAL A 86 4.50 -19.17 -2.30
N SER A 87 3.30 -19.66 -1.96
CA SER A 87 3.07 -20.93 -1.27
C SER A 87 2.59 -21.98 -2.27
N LEU A 88 3.21 -23.16 -2.25
CA LEU A 88 2.85 -24.27 -3.12
C LEU A 88 1.69 -25.10 -2.53
N ARG A 89 0.81 -25.61 -3.41
CA ARG A 89 -0.26 -26.56 -3.07
C ARG A 89 0.24 -27.95 -2.68
N ARG A 90 1.47 -28.29 -3.08
CA ARG A 90 2.07 -29.62 -3.00
C ARG A 90 3.57 -29.46 -2.72
N PRO A 91 4.24 -30.42 -2.06
CA PRO A 91 5.69 -30.37 -1.91
C PRO A 91 6.39 -30.39 -3.28
N PHE A 92 7.55 -29.73 -3.39
CA PHE A 92 8.45 -29.81 -4.55
C PHE A 92 9.24 -31.14 -4.59
N LYS A 93 8.54 -32.25 -4.33
CA LYS A 93 9.15 -33.55 -4.07
C LYS A 93 10.05 -34.00 -5.23
N LYS A 94 9.60 -33.86 -6.49
CA LYS A 94 10.38 -34.28 -7.65
C LYS A 94 11.64 -33.44 -7.80
N ALA A 95 11.52 -32.11 -7.69
CA ALA A 95 12.68 -31.22 -7.72
C ALA A 95 13.72 -31.55 -6.64
N SER A 96 13.28 -32.07 -5.48
CA SER A 96 14.16 -32.52 -4.39
C SER A 96 14.71 -33.94 -4.54
N GLU A 97 14.15 -34.78 -5.42
CA GLU A 97 14.65 -36.13 -5.71
C GLU A 97 15.58 -36.14 -6.94
N ASP A 98 15.31 -35.29 -7.93
CA ASP A 98 16.09 -35.18 -9.18
C ASP A 98 17.25 -34.15 -9.09
N ASP A 99 17.29 -33.29 -8.06
CA ASP A 99 18.18 -32.11 -7.92
C ASP A 99 18.11 -31.14 -9.11
N ASP A 100 16.91 -30.93 -9.66
CA ASP A 100 16.63 -30.10 -10.83
C ASP A 100 15.34 -29.28 -10.67
N ILE A 101 15.15 -28.25 -11.50
CA ILE A 101 13.98 -27.36 -11.51
C ILE A 101 12.79 -28.04 -12.22
N ALA A 102 12.28 -29.10 -11.57
CA ALA A 102 11.13 -29.85 -12.06
C ALA A 102 9.81 -29.06 -11.99
N GLY A 103 8.80 -29.50 -12.76
CA GLY A 103 7.50 -28.81 -12.91
C GLY A 103 6.57 -28.78 -11.68
N ASP A 104 7.05 -29.19 -10.52
CA ASP A 104 6.40 -29.08 -9.21
C ASP A 104 7.01 -27.98 -8.31
N THR A 105 8.16 -27.41 -8.68
CA THR A 105 8.77 -26.25 -8.00
C THR A 105 8.59 -24.94 -8.78
N ILE A 106 9.10 -23.83 -8.24
CA ILE A 106 9.18 -22.52 -8.89
C ILE A 106 10.60 -21.98 -8.69
N HIS A 107 11.30 -21.65 -9.77
CA HIS A 107 12.63 -21.04 -9.63
C HIS A 107 12.53 -19.60 -9.13
N TYR A 108 13.16 -19.31 -7.99
CA TYR A 108 13.25 -17.96 -7.40
C TYR A 108 13.85 -16.90 -8.36
N GLY A 109 14.64 -17.32 -9.35
CA GLY A 109 15.11 -16.44 -10.43
C GLY A 109 13.97 -15.81 -11.23
N LEU A 110 12.89 -16.56 -11.49
CA LEU A 110 11.69 -16.06 -12.17
C LEU A 110 10.94 -15.05 -11.29
N ILE A 111 10.88 -15.27 -9.97
CA ILE A 111 10.32 -14.32 -9.01
C ILE A 111 11.14 -13.01 -9.02
N LYS A 112 12.48 -13.11 -8.94
CA LYS A 112 13.39 -11.94 -9.02
C LYS A 112 13.17 -11.14 -10.30
N LEU A 113 13.10 -11.81 -11.46
CA LEU A 113 12.82 -11.16 -12.74
C LEU A 113 11.41 -10.54 -12.78
N ALA A 114 10.39 -11.21 -12.23
CA ALA A 114 9.04 -10.66 -12.16
C ALA A 114 8.94 -9.39 -11.29
N ILE A 115 9.70 -9.30 -10.19
CA ILE A 115 9.80 -8.07 -9.40
C ILE A 115 10.46 -6.96 -10.23
N ILE A 116 11.62 -7.22 -10.83
CA ILE A 116 12.39 -6.23 -11.60
C ILE A 116 11.57 -5.72 -12.79
N ASP A 117 10.93 -6.61 -13.54
CA ASP A 117 10.13 -6.25 -14.70
C ASP A 117 8.81 -5.58 -14.31
N GLY A 118 8.23 -5.92 -13.14
CA GLY A 118 7.08 -5.22 -12.56
C GLY A 118 7.41 -3.79 -12.18
N VAL A 119 8.53 -3.55 -11.49
CA VAL A 119 9.01 -2.19 -11.16
C VAL A 119 9.39 -1.42 -12.43
N ARG A 120 10.04 -2.05 -13.42
CA ARG A 120 10.34 -1.40 -14.70
C ARG A 120 9.06 -1.02 -15.45
N ALA A 121 8.04 -1.87 -15.47
CA ALA A 121 6.75 -1.55 -16.09
C ALA A 121 6.00 -0.43 -15.34
N TYR A 122 6.12 -0.39 -14.01
CA TYR A 122 5.58 0.69 -13.17
C TYR A 122 6.24 2.06 -13.46
N HIS A 123 7.54 2.09 -13.77
CA HIS A 123 8.23 3.30 -14.25
C HIS A 123 7.91 3.63 -15.72
N ALA A 124 7.91 2.61 -16.58
CA ALA A 124 7.76 2.75 -18.02
C ALA A 124 6.33 3.11 -18.49
N ARG A 125 5.36 3.26 -17.58
CA ARG A 125 4.00 3.72 -17.92
C ARG A 125 3.93 5.14 -18.48
N GLY A 126 5.00 5.94 -18.31
CA GLY A 126 5.14 7.27 -18.90
C GLY A 126 4.24 8.31 -18.23
N ILE A 127 4.79 9.11 -17.33
CA ILE A 127 3.98 9.92 -16.40
C ILE A 127 4.58 11.30 -16.16
N THR A 128 3.93 12.32 -16.71
CA THR A 128 3.17 13.24 -15.85
C THR A 128 1.95 12.46 -15.34
N PRO A 129 1.84 12.14 -14.04
CA PRO A 129 0.68 11.45 -13.51
C PRO A 129 -0.49 12.42 -13.40
N ASP A 130 -1.66 12.04 -13.90
CA ASP A 130 -2.88 12.86 -13.76
C ASP A 130 -3.26 13.06 -12.28
N PHE A 131 -2.82 12.17 -11.38
CA PHE A 131 -3.04 12.28 -9.93
C PHE A 131 -1.93 11.65 -9.07
N ALA A 132 -1.64 12.28 -7.92
CA ALA A 132 -0.72 11.81 -6.87
C ALA A 132 -0.99 10.39 -6.36
N SER A 133 -2.27 9.99 -6.35
CA SER A 133 -2.75 8.68 -5.91
C SER A 133 -2.06 7.52 -6.64
N GLU A 134 -1.60 7.75 -7.87
CA GLU A 134 -1.00 6.71 -8.70
C GLU A 134 0.48 6.42 -8.38
N LEU A 135 1.21 7.33 -7.72
CA LEU A 135 2.63 7.13 -7.37
C LEU A 135 2.79 6.42 -6.02
N SER A 136 2.04 5.34 -5.82
CA SER A 136 1.90 4.68 -4.51
C SER A 136 2.57 3.30 -4.44
N MET A 137 2.89 2.87 -3.21
CA MET A 137 3.30 1.49 -2.92
C MET A 137 2.27 0.46 -3.44
N LYS A 138 0.97 0.81 -3.45
CA LYS A 138 -0.12 -0.05 -3.91
C LYS A 138 -0.06 -0.27 -5.42
N SER A 139 0.20 0.79 -6.19
CA SER A 139 0.47 0.71 -7.62
C SER A 139 1.65 -0.23 -7.94
N ILE A 140 2.77 -0.12 -7.21
CA ILE A 140 3.93 -1.02 -7.42
C ILE A 140 3.54 -2.49 -7.18
N CYS A 141 2.82 -2.79 -6.09
CA CYS A 141 2.33 -4.14 -5.81
C CYS A 141 1.42 -4.68 -6.92
N ILE A 142 0.54 -3.85 -7.50
CA ILE A 142 -0.34 -4.23 -8.62
C ILE A 142 0.48 -4.56 -9.89
N PHE A 143 1.50 -3.77 -10.21
CA PHE A 143 2.37 -4.05 -11.37
C PHE A 143 3.17 -5.35 -11.18
N ILE A 144 3.73 -5.60 -9.99
CA ILE A 144 4.42 -6.86 -9.68
C ILE A 144 3.46 -8.06 -9.75
N ALA A 145 2.26 -7.94 -9.16
CA ALA A 145 1.23 -8.98 -9.26
C ALA A 145 0.86 -9.27 -10.72
N SER A 146 0.67 -8.24 -11.55
CA SER A 146 0.38 -8.37 -12.98
C SER A 146 1.46 -9.18 -13.71
N VAL A 147 2.75 -8.94 -13.45
CA VAL A 147 3.85 -9.71 -14.07
C VAL A 147 3.94 -11.14 -13.52
N LEU A 148 3.76 -11.35 -12.20
CA LEU A 148 3.71 -12.69 -11.60
C LEU A 148 2.54 -13.53 -12.16
N ASN A 149 1.40 -12.90 -12.43
CA ASN A 149 0.22 -13.55 -13.00
C ASN A 149 0.41 -13.86 -14.49
N ARG A 150 0.89 -12.88 -15.28
CA ARG A 150 1.20 -13.05 -16.72
C ARG A 150 2.26 -14.11 -17.00
N ARG A 151 3.13 -14.41 -16.04
CA ARG A 151 4.17 -15.47 -16.11
C ARG A 151 3.75 -16.80 -15.47
N SER A 152 2.51 -16.93 -14.99
CA SER A 152 2.03 -18.11 -14.26
C SER A 152 2.89 -18.51 -13.04
N ILE A 153 3.48 -17.51 -12.38
CA ILE A 153 4.33 -17.68 -11.19
C ILE A 153 3.47 -17.69 -9.92
N ALA A 154 2.49 -16.78 -9.83
CA ALA A 154 1.58 -16.70 -8.68
C ALA A 154 0.22 -17.35 -8.92
N VAL A 155 -0.10 -17.77 -10.15
CA VAL A 155 -1.38 -18.37 -10.54
C VAL A 155 -1.18 -19.73 -11.20
N GLY A 156 -2.12 -20.65 -10.98
CA GLY A 156 -2.15 -21.97 -11.62
C GLY A 156 -2.17 -23.14 -10.64
N ARG A 157 -1.93 -24.35 -11.16
CA ARG A 157 -2.05 -25.62 -10.40
C ARG A 157 -1.06 -25.76 -9.24
N ASN A 158 0.05 -25.01 -9.24
CA ASN A 158 1.14 -25.18 -8.26
C ASN A 158 0.99 -24.27 -7.02
N VAL A 159 0.30 -23.13 -7.09
CA VAL A 159 0.31 -22.10 -6.02
C VAL A 159 -1.07 -21.88 -5.40
N ASN A 160 -1.17 -21.80 -4.06
CA ASN A 160 -2.39 -21.43 -3.34
C ASN A 160 -2.38 -20.02 -2.72
N TRP A 161 -1.22 -19.43 -2.44
CA TRP A 161 -1.11 -18.09 -1.85
C TRP A 161 0.11 -17.33 -2.35
N SER A 162 0.00 -16.01 -2.45
CA SER A 162 1.14 -15.12 -2.66
C SER A 162 1.11 -13.93 -1.71
N SER A 163 2.29 -13.36 -1.45
CA SER A 163 2.47 -12.13 -0.68
C SER A 163 3.54 -11.27 -1.35
N ILE A 164 3.19 -10.01 -1.61
CA ILE A 164 4.08 -8.98 -2.18
C ILE A 164 4.20 -7.88 -1.13
N ARG A 165 5.42 -7.62 -0.65
CA ARG A 165 5.72 -6.53 0.28
C ARG A 165 6.72 -5.57 -0.35
N ILE A 166 6.41 -4.28 -0.29
CA ILE A 166 7.35 -3.19 -0.57
C ILE A 166 7.56 -2.40 0.72
N MET A 167 8.82 -2.11 1.06
CA MET A 167 9.20 -1.25 2.18
C MET A 167 10.03 -0.07 1.67
N LEU A 168 9.68 1.13 2.12
CA LEU A 168 10.35 2.40 1.84
C LEU A 168 11.13 2.84 3.10
N PRO A 169 12.39 2.40 3.31
CA PRO A 169 13.19 2.77 4.47
C PRO A 169 13.58 4.26 4.53
N LYS A 170 13.21 5.07 3.52
CA LYS A 170 13.41 6.53 3.51
C LYS A 170 12.13 7.35 3.56
N SER A 171 10.96 6.72 3.65
CA SER A 171 9.67 7.41 3.83
C SER A 171 9.33 7.71 5.31
N SER A 172 10.34 7.69 6.20
CA SER A 172 10.23 8.09 7.60
C SER A 172 11.53 8.77 8.07
N LEU A 173 11.38 9.82 8.88
CA LEU A 173 12.47 10.46 9.63
C LEU A 173 12.41 10.17 11.14
N ARG A 174 11.44 9.36 11.59
CA ARG A 174 11.19 9.04 13.01
C ARG A 174 11.21 7.53 13.32
N GLY A 175 11.21 6.67 12.32
CA GLY A 175 11.31 5.21 12.47
C GLY A 175 11.97 4.54 11.27
N ALA A 176 11.82 3.22 11.16
CA ALA A 176 12.50 2.41 10.14
C ALA A 176 11.89 2.51 8.72
N GLY A 177 10.84 3.31 8.53
CA GLY A 177 10.16 3.54 7.25
C GLY A 177 8.70 3.08 7.24
N ALA A 178 8.10 3.08 6.05
CA ALA A 178 6.78 2.48 5.82
C ALA A 178 6.88 1.20 4.98
N SER A 179 5.86 0.33 5.04
CA SER A 179 5.71 -0.76 4.07
C SER A 179 4.26 -1.08 3.77
N LEU A 180 3.98 -1.43 2.52
CA LEU A 180 2.72 -2.06 2.13
C LEU A 180 2.94 -3.55 1.86
N THR A 181 2.05 -4.39 2.37
CA THR A 181 1.98 -5.83 2.06
C THR A 181 0.64 -6.15 1.42
N ALA A 182 0.63 -6.69 0.21
CA ALA A 182 -0.54 -7.24 -0.46
C ALA A 182 -0.47 -8.77 -0.44
N GLN A 183 -1.57 -9.43 -0.09
CA GLN A 183 -1.67 -10.89 0.02
C GLN A 183 -2.87 -11.41 -0.77
N MET A 184 -2.71 -12.58 -1.39
CA MET A 184 -3.67 -13.15 -2.33
C MET A 184 -3.81 -14.65 -2.08
N ILE A 185 -5.04 -15.17 -2.04
CA ILE A 185 -5.33 -16.62 -2.03
C ILE A 185 -6.02 -17.01 -3.33
N TYR A 186 -5.49 -18.05 -3.97
CA TYR A 186 -5.96 -18.58 -5.24
C TYR A 186 -6.65 -19.94 -5.03
N LYS A 187 -7.72 -20.19 -5.77
CA LYS A 187 -8.36 -21.50 -5.97
C LYS A 187 -7.55 -22.32 -6.98
N GLU A 188 -7.57 -23.65 -6.86
CA GLU A 188 -7.02 -24.52 -7.91
C GLU A 188 -7.93 -24.42 -9.16
N PRO A 189 -7.37 -24.13 -10.36
CA PRO A 189 -8.17 -23.97 -11.57
C PRO A 189 -8.78 -25.31 -11.98
N SER A 190 -10.06 -25.31 -12.36
CA SER A 190 -10.75 -26.52 -12.83
C SER A 190 -10.22 -26.96 -14.21
N LEU A 191 -10.41 -28.23 -14.55
CA LEU A 191 -9.95 -28.80 -15.84
C LEU A 191 -10.43 -27.99 -17.05
N LYS A 192 -11.67 -27.47 -17.03
CA LYS A 192 -12.21 -26.62 -18.10
C LYS A 192 -11.54 -25.25 -18.20
N GLU A 193 -11.13 -24.68 -17.08
CA GLU A 193 -10.38 -23.42 -17.03
C GLU A 193 -8.92 -23.64 -17.50
N GLN A 194 -8.36 -24.84 -17.28
CA GLN A 194 -7.05 -25.25 -17.80
C GLN A 194 -7.07 -25.49 -19.33
N GLU A 195 -8.11 -26.16 -19.84
CA GLU A 195 -8.29 -26.46 -21.27
C GLU A 195 -8.59 -25.22 -22.13
N ALA A 196 -9.33 -24.25 -21.59
CA ALA A 196 -9.76 -23.06 -22.32
C ALA A 196 -8.64 -22.03 -22.60
N GLY A 197 -7.44 -22.19 -21.99
CA GLY A 197 -6.33 -21.24 -22.11
C GLY A 197 -6.64 -19.82 -21.61
N ALA A 198 -7.74 -19.64 -20.88
CA ALA A 198 -8.34 -18.33 -20.66
C ALA A 198 -7.71 -17.60 -19.46
N LEU A 199 -7.02 -16.50 -19.73
CA LEU A 199 -6.45 -15.57 -18.73
C LEU A 199 -7.53 -14.85 -17.87
N HIS A 200 -8.80 -15.20 -18.02
CA HIS A 200 -9.96 -14.41 -17.57
C HIS A 200 -10.53 -14.81 -16.20
N SER A 201 -9.99 -15.84 -15.54
CA SER A 201 -10.29 -16.11 -14.13
C SER A 201 -8.99 -16.35 -13.38
N LEU A 202 -8.56 -15.35 -12.61
CA LEU A 202 -7.38 -15.39 -11.75
C LEU A 202 -7.45 -16.46 -10.65
N GLY A 203 -8.63 -17.04 -10.42
CA GLY A 203 -8.91 -17.96 -9.32
C GLY A 203 -8.90 -17.31 -7.94
N LEU A 204 -8.79 -15.98 -7.84
CA LEU A 204 -8.68 -15.25 -6.58
C LEU A 204 -9.94 -15.43 -5.73
N ILE A 205 -9.77 -15.94 -4.50
CA ILE A 205 -10.89 -16.19 -3.56
C ILE A 205 -10.84 -15.26 -2.33
N GLY A 206 -9.66 -14.75 -1.98
CA GLY A 206 -9.48 -13.79 -0.91
C GLY A 206 -8.24 -12.95 -1.14
N GLU A 207 -8.31 -11.68 -0.77
CA GLU A 207 -7.19 -10.75 -0.85
C GLU A 207 -7.12 -9.87 0.39
N SER A 208 -5.93 -9.40 0.73
CA SER A 208 -5.71 -8.47 1.82
C SER A 208 -4.61 -7.48 1.47
N CYS A 209 -4.66 -6.32 2.10
CA CYS A 209 -3.73 -5.23 1.89
C CYS A 209 -3.47 -4.59 3.25
N THR A 210 -2.20 -4.43 3.63
CA THR A 210 -1.81 -4.01 4.97
C THR A 210 -0.71 -2.96 4.87
N LEU A 211 -1.00 -1.74 5.30
CA LEU A 211 -0.04 -0.64 5.38
C LEU A 211 0.54 -0.59 6.79
N ARG A 212 1.86 -0.44 6.94
CA ARG A 212 2.52 -0.37 8.25
C ARG A 212 3.60 0.70 8.32
N LEU A 213 3.60 1.45 9.42
CA LEU A 213 4.69 2.32 9.86
C LEU A 213 5.53 1.57 10.90
N HIS A 214 6.85 1.56 10.73
CA HIS A 214 7.77 0.75 11.53
C HIS A 214 8.56 1.61 12.52
N ASP A 215 8.59 1.18 13.77
CA ASP A 215 9.54 1.61 14.80
C ASP A 215 9.63 3.14 15.03
N LEU A 216 8.50 3.85 14.95
CA LEU A 216 8.42 5.29 15.17
C LEU A 216 8.81 5.61 16.62
N THR A 217 10.02 6.15 16.79
CA THR A 217 10.64 6.39 18.10
C THR A 217 10.44 7.84 18.52
N VAL A 218 9.65 8.06 19.58
CA VAL A 218 9.17 9.40 19.96
C VAL A 218 9.34 9.65 21.48
N PRO A 219 10.02 10.73 21.90
CA PRO A 219 10.18 11.07 23.32
C PRO A 219 8.92 11.70 23.95
N THR A 220 8.38 11.08 25.00
CA THR A 220 7.14 11.51 25.69
C THR A 220 7.18 11.28 27.21
N ILE A 221 6.26 11.90 27.97
CA ILE A 221 6.17 11.74 29.43
C ILE A 221 5.19 10.60 29.74
N ILE A 222 5.72 9.37 29.77
CA ILE A 222 4.93 8.13 29.87
C ILE A 222 5.28 7.34 31.14
N GLY A 223 4.27 7.03 31.94
CA GLY A 223 4.40 6.18 33.13
C GLY A 223 3.57 6.63 34.33
N LEU A 224 3.57 5.78 35.35
CA LEU A 224 2.81 5.91 36.61
C LEU A 224 3.67 6.47 37.75
N LEU A 225 4.96 6.16 37.79
CA LEU A 225 5.86 6.51 38.89
C LEU A 225 6.23 8.00 38.83
N PRO A 226 6.36 8.71 39.97
CA PRO A 226 6.69 10.13 39.99
C PRO A 226 7.96 10.52 39.20
N LYS A 227 8.97 9.64 39.14
CA LYS A 227 10.18 9.84 38.31
C LYS A 227 9.88 9.80 36.80
N GLU A 228 8.98 8.91 36.36
CA GLU A 228 8.54 8.84 34.96
C GLU A 228 7.72 10.07 34.56
N ARG A 229 7.10 10.76 35.53
CA ARG A 229 6.35 12.00 35.32
C ARG A 229 7.21 13.24 35.12
N THR A 230 8.50 13.20 35.45
CA THR A 230 9.40 14.37 35.35
C THR A 230 10.28 14.39 34.11
N MET A 231 10.47 13.26 33.43
CA MET A 231 11.41 13.13 32.30
C MET A 231 10.76 12.47 31.08
N LYS A 232 11.08 12.99 29.88
CA LYS A 232 10.71 12.35 28.62
C LYS A 232 11.50 11.04 28.43
N GLN A 233 10.82 10.02 27.95
CA GLN A 233 11.32 8.67 27.68
C GLN A 233 10.87 8.26 26.28
N ASN A 234 11.65 7.43 25.59
CA ASN A 234 11.31 6.99 24.23
C ASN A 234 10.19 5.93 24.29
N VAL A 235 9.13 6.16 23.51
CA VAL A 235 8.18 5.13 23.10
C VAL A 235 8.49 4.75 21.65
N VAL A 236 8.51 3.47 21.34
CA VAL A 236 8.59 2.93 19.99
C VAL A 236 7.18 2.51 19.57
N ALA A 237 6.69 3.06 18.46
CA ALA A 237 5.35 2.80 17.95
C ALA A 237 5.38 2.10 16.59
N ASN A 238 4.74 0.93 16.51
CA ASN A 238 4.42 0.24 15.26
C ASN A 238 2.92 0.40 15.00
N ILE A 239 2.57 0.89 13.82
CA ILE A 239 1.19 1.21 13.43
C ILE A 239 0.84 0.42 12.19
N GLU A 240 -0.20 -0.40 12.23
CA GLU A 240 -0.66 -1.23 11.12
C GLU A 240 -2.12 -0.90 10.76
N ILE A 241 -2.37 -0.63 9.48
CA ILE A 241 -3.70 -0.41 8.93
C ILE A 241 -4.02 -1.58 8.01
N ASP A 242 -4.80 -2.52 8.53
CA ASP A 242 -5.24 -3.72 7.83
C ASP A 242 -6.48 -3.42 6.95
N ARG A 243 -6.73 -4.23 5.90
CA ARG A 243 -7.71 -3.96 4.83
C ARG A 243 -7.46 -2.62 4.09
N TRP A 244 -6.21 -2.19 3.91
CA TRP A 244 -5.82 -0.90 3.33
C TRP A 244 -6.33 -0.65 1.89
N ILE A 245 -7.43 0.09 1.79
CA ILE A 245 -8.00 0.55 0.51
C ILE A 245 -7.35 1.82 -0.04
N GLY A 246 -6.67 2.60 0.80
CA GLY A 246 -6.14 3.93 0.49
C GLY A 246 -5.18 3.98 -0.72
N GLN A 247 -5.09 5.16 -1.32
CA GLN A 247 -4.21 5.46 -2.46
C GLN A 247 -3.27 6.62 -2.10
N GLY A 248 -2.20 6.82 -2.88
CA GLY A 248 -1.21 7.87 -2.61
C GLY A 248 -0.41 7.66 -1.32
N ASP A 249 -0.05 8.76 -0.66
CA ASP A 249 1.00 8.84 0.37
C ASP A 249 0.48 9.07 1.81
N LEU A 250 -0.72 8.59 2.11
CA LEU A 250 -1.40 8.80 3.41
C LEU A 250 -0.63 8.27 4.63
N HIS A 251 0.39 7.43 4.43
CA HIS A 251 1.22 6.91 5.52
C HIS A 251 1.98 8.02 6.25
N TRP A 252 2.35 9.10 5.56
CA TRP A 252 3.06 10.23 6.16
C TRP A 252 2.12 11.15 6.96
N ASP A 253 0.86 11.32 6.54
CA ASP A 253 -0.15 12.04 7.33
C ASP A 253 -0.45 11.30 8.64
N MET A 254 -0.60 9.97 8.57
CA MET A 254 -0.73 9.13 9.75
C MET A 254 0.51 9.16 10.64
N GLN A 255 1.73 9.16 10.06
CA GLN A 255 2.96 9.34 10.82
C GLN A 255 2.99 10.68 11.57
N GLN A 256 2.57 11.77 10.92
CA GLN A 256 2.50 13.09 11.55
C GLN A 256 1.51 13.10 12.73
N ILE A 257 0.31 12.53 12.54
CA ILE A 257 -0.70 12.39 13.61
C ILE A 257 -0.16 11.55 14.78
N VAL A 258 0.49 10.42 14.49
CA VAL A 258 1.09 9.53 15.51
C VAL A 258 2.18 10.24 16.30
N VAL A 259 3.14 10.85 15.61
CA VAL A 259 4.28 11.54 16.24
C VAL A 259 3.77 12.70 17.11
N LYS A 260 2.88 13.55 16.60
CA LYS A 260 2.28 14.65 17.37
C LYS A 260 1.51 14.14 18.60
N THR A 261 0.67 13.11 18.42
CA THR A 261 -0.08 12.49 19.53
C THR A 261 0.85 11.98 20.65
N ILE A 262 2.02 11.45 20.31
CA ILE A 262 2.99 10.98 21.30
C ILE A 262 3.81 12.16 21.88
N GLU A 263 4.28 13.10 21.05
CA GLU A 263 5.13 14.24 21.48
C GLU A 263 4.41 15.20 22.44
N GLU A 264 3.12 15.44 22.22
CA GLU A 264 2.25 16.38 22.96
C GLU A 264 1.63 15.79 24.23
N SER A 265 1.41 14.47 24.26
CA SER A 265 0.69 13.83 25.36
C SER A 265 1.57 13.50 26.57
N SER A 266 0.92 13.13 27.68
CA SER A 266 1.60 12.68 28.89
C SER A 266 0.83 11.56 29.62
N PHE A 267 0.43 10.52 28.89
CA PHE A 267 -0.35 9.42 29.45
C PHE A 267 0.35 8.70 30.61
N LYS A 268 -0.45 8.06 31.48
CA LYS A 268 0.06 7.23 32.58
C LYS A 268 0.47 5.83 32.13
N THR A 269 -0.19 5.29 31.11
CA THR A 269 -0.06 3.90 30.67
C THR A 269 -0.03 3.83 29.13
N LEU A 270 0.52 2.75 28.57
CA LEU A 270 0.65 2.61 27.11
C LEU A 270 -0.69 2.32 26.43
N GLU A 271 -1.61 1.65 27.14
CA GLU A 271 -2.97 1.34 26.70
C GLU A 271 -3.72 2.61 26.30
N ALA A 272 -3.75 3.62 27.19
CA ALA A 272 -4.44 4.88 26.94
C ALA A 272 -3.79 5.71 25.82
N LEU A 273 -2.46 5.63 25.68
CA LEU A 273 -1.73 6.26 24.57
C LEU A 273 -2.06 5.57 23.23
N ALA A 274 -2.03 4.24 23.17
CA ALA A 274 -2.36 3.47 21.98
C ALA A 274 -3.83 3.66 21.55
N GLU A 275 -4.75 3.71 22.51
CA GLU A 275 -6.15 4.01 22.25
C GLU A 275 -6.32 5.42 21.66
N HIS A 276 -5.65 6.42 22.24
CA HIS A 276 -5.73 7.79 21.76
C HIS A 276 -5.09 7.99 20.37
N ILE A 277 -3.94 7.38 20.09
CA ILE A 277 -3.33 7.38 18.74
C ILE A 277 -4.30 6.73 17.73
N SER A 278 -4.92 5.60 18.08
CA SER A 278 -5.89 4.94 17.21
C SER A 278 -7.04 5.87 16.86
N LYS A 279 -7.67 6.50 17.88
CA LYS A 279 -8.79 7.43 17.70
C LYS A 279 -8.41 8.64 16.82
N ASN A 280 -7.21 9.18 17.01
CA ASN A 280 -6.72 10.33 16.23
C ASN A 280 -6.46 9.95 14.75
N ILE A 281 -5.84 8.79 14.48
CA ILE A 281 -5.69 8.26 13.11
C ILE A 281 -7.05 8.08 12.43
N ILE A 282 -8.01 7.50 13.15
CA ILE A 282 -9.34 7.18 12.62
C ILE A 282 -10.09 8.44 12.22
N ARG A 283 -10.23 9.40 13.14
CA ARG A 283 -11.00 10.64 12.90
C ARG A 283 -10.32 11.62 11.96
N HIS A 284 -8.99 11.70 11.97
CA HIS A 284 -8.24 12.76 11.27
C HIS A 284 -7.40 12.26 10.08
N SER A 285 -7.54 10.98 9.70
CA SER A 285 -6.99 10.43 8.45
C SER A 285 -7.94 9.43 7.79
N LEU A 286 -8.38 8.38 8.50
CA LEU A 286 -9.06 7.25 7.85
C LEU A 286 -10.49 7.58 7.42
N ILE A 287 -11.35 8.09 8.31
CA ILE A 287 -12.73 8.47 7.94
C ILE A 287 -12.74 9.55 6.84
N PRO A 288 -11.96 10.65 6.92
CA PRO A 288 -11.84 11.63 5.83
C PRO A 288 -11.39 11.02 4.49
N THR A 289 -10.47 10.05 4.52
CA THR A 289 -10.02 9.33 3.31
C THR A 289 -11.13 8.45 2.74
N MET A 290 -11.79 7.66 3.60
CA MET A 290 -12.87 6.76 3.20
C MET A 290 -14.02 7.52 2.56
N MET A 291 -14.42 8.66 3.14
CA MET A 291 -15.43 9.54 2.54
C MET A 291 -15.01 9.99 1.15
N LYS A 292 -13.81 10.60 1.01
CA LYS A 292 -13.25 11.04 -0.28
C LYS A 292 -13.27 9.93 -1.35
N GLN A 293 -13.01 8.68 -0.98
CA GLN A 293 -13.06 7.54 -1.91
C GLN A 293 -14.50 7.07 -2.21
N ALA A 294 -15.38 7.07 -1.21
CA ALA A 294 -16.75 6.55 -1.30
C ALA A 294 -17.75 7.51 -1.96
N PHE A 295 -17.44 8.82 -2.09
CA PHE A 295 -18.25 9.80 -2.87
C PHE A 295 -18.53 9.38 -4.32
N THR A 296 -17.79 8.40 -4.86
CA THR A 296 -18.01 7.84 -6.20
C THR A 296 -19.08 6.74 -6.27
N LYS A 297 -19.62 6.28 -5.14
CA LYS A 297 -20.54 5.11 -5.08
C LYS A 297 -21.71 5.31 -4.12
N ASP A 298 -21.43 5.74 -2.90
CA ASP A 298 -22.46 6.06 -1.91
C ASP A 298 -22.78 7.57 -2.02
N LYS A 299 -24.07 7.92 -2.12
CA LYS A 299 -24.49 9.32 -2.26
C LYS A 299 -24.54 10.02 -0.90
N TRP A 300 -23.39 10.42 -0.37
CA TRP A 300 -23.27 10.98 0.97
C TRP A 300 -24.11 12.23 1.28
N ASP A 301 -24.50 12.98 0.24
CA ASP A 301 -25.39 14.14 0.40
C ASP A 301 -26.86 13.74 0.66
N GLU A 302 -27.27 12.53 0.26
CA GLU A 302 -28.58 11.95 0.57
C GLU A 302 -28.61 11.24 1.94
N LEU A 303 -27.45 10.97 2.54
CA LEU A 303 -27.35 10.40 3.89
C LEU A 303 -27.52 11.48 4.97
N THR A 304 -28.02 11.09 6.14
CA THR A 304 -28.24 11.98 7.29
C THR A 304 -26.92 12.46 7.92
N ASP A 305 -26.95 13.68 8.48
CA ASP A 305 -25.84 14.33 9.16
C ASP A 305 -25.51 13.73 10.54
N ASP A 306 -26.48 13.07 11.18
CA ASP A 306 -26.26 12.30 12.40
C ASP A 306 -25.85 10.87 12.03
N TYR A 307 -24.68 10.46 12.51
CA TYR A 307 -24.09 9.15 12.26
C TYR A 307 -24.89 7.99 12.88
N ILE A 308 -25.77 8.27 13.85
CA ILE A 308 -26.63 7.27 14.48
C ILE A 308 -27.75 6.83 13.52
N ASP A 309 -28.27 7.76 12.73
CA ASP A 309 -29.43 7.55 11.85
C ASP A 309 -29.04 7.04 10.44
N VAL A 310 -27.74 6.89 10.14
CA VAL A 310 -27.26 6.39 8.83
C VAL A 310 -27.43 4.87 8.74
N PRO A 311 -28.05 4.33 7.67
CA PRO A 311 -28.19 2.89 7.46
C PRO A 311 -26.86 2.27 6.95
N TRP A 312 -25.84 2.23 7.83
CA TRP A 312 -24.48 1.86 7.44
C TRP A 312 -24.34 0.50 6.74
N GLU A 313 -25.18 -0.47 7.10
CA GLU A 313 -25.18 -1.81 6.50
C GLU A 313 -25.56 -1.82 5.00
N GLU A 314 -26.33 -0.82 4.55
CA GLU A 314 -26.73 -0.65 3.15
C GLU A 314 -25.63 0.04 2.31
N THR A 315 -24.71 0.76 2.96
CA THR A 315 -23.59 1.47 2.31
C THR A 315 -22.42 0.55 1.95
N HIS A 316 -21.43 1.05 1.21
CA HIS A 316 -20.18 0.32 1.00
C HIS A 316 -19.22 0.43 2.21
N VAL A 317 -19.50 1.32 3.18
CA VAL A 317 -18.61 1.65 4.30
C VAL A 317 -18.12 0.42 5.08
N PRO A 318 -18.96 -0.54 5.51
CA PRO A 318 -18.50 -1.68 6.31
C PRO A 318 -17.52 -2.61 5.57
N LYS A 319 -17.53 -2.59 4.22
CA LYS A 319 -16.61 -3.35 3.34
C LYS A 319 -15.27 -2.61 3.14
N LEU A 320 -15.28 -1.30 3.33
CA LEU A 320 -14.17 -0.38 3.14
C LEU A 320 -13.42 -0.06 4.44
N CYS A 321 -14.03 -0.29 5.61
CA CYS A 321 -13.44 -0.03 6.92
C CYS A 321 -12.15 -0.85 7.17
N PRO A 322 -11.01 -0.18 7.41
CA PRO A 322 -9.80 -0.83 7.89
C PRO A 322 -9.89 -1.25 9.36
N ILE A 323 -8.93 -2.05 9.81
CA ILE A 323 -8.67 -2.33 11.23
C ILE A 323 -7.34 -1.68 11.58
N VAL A 324 -7.34 -0.81 12.59
CA VAL A 324 -6.12 -0.14 13.07
C VAL A 324 -5.52 -0.97 14.19
N LYS A 325 -4.30 -1.47 14.01
CA LYS A 325 -3.54 -2.17 15.06
C LYS A 325 -2.36 -1.29 15.48
N ILE A 326 -2.14 -1.20 16.79
CA ILE A 326 -1.04 -0.42 17.37
C ILE A 326 -0.30 -1.28 18.37
N LYS A 327 1.01 -1.37 18.18
CA LYS A 327 1.95 -1.91 19.16
C LYS A 327 2.84 -0.78 19.68
N LEU A 328 2.84 -0.54 20.99
CA LEU A 328 3.73 0.42 21.65
C LEU A 328 4.69 -0.28 22.59
N GLU A 329 5.96 0.13 22.59
CA GLU A 329 7.03 -0.44 23.40
C GLU A 329 7.83 0.64 24.12
N LYS A 330 8.32 0.32 25.34
CA LYS A 330 9.10 1.22 26.20
C LYS A 330 10.48 0.61 26.51
N PRO A 331 11.45 0.65 25.58
CA PRO A 331 12.67 -0.17 25.63
C PRO A 331 13.72 0.22 26.69
N SER A 332 13.51 1.28 27.47
CA SER A 332 14.53 1.84 28.36
C SER A 332 14.22 1.73 29.86
N ILE A 333 13.22 0.94 30.26
CA ILE A 333 12.77 0.82 31.67
C ILE A 333 13.31 -0.42 32.39
N TYR A 334 13.55 -1.52 31.66
CA TYR A 334 14.20 -2.73 32.15
C TYR A 334 15.40 -3.07 31.25
N ILE A 335 16.36 -3.83 31.76
CA ILE A 335 17.63 -4.15 31.07
C ILE A 335 17.57 -5.48 30.28
N ASP A 336 16.67 -6.35 30.71
CA ASP A 336 16.47 -7.73 30.29
C ASP A 336 15.22 -7.92 29.40
N THR A 337 14.34 -6.93 29.34
CA THR A 337 13.09 -6.99 28.56
C THR A 337 12.59 -5.61 28.13
N THR A 338 11.79 -5.57 27.06
CA THR A 338 11.06 -4.38 26.61
C THR A 338 9.56 -4.60 26.87
N PRO A 339 8.95 -3.90 27.84
CA PRO A 339 7.50 -3.97 28.04
C PRO A 339 6.77 -3.18 26.96
N GLY A 340 5.59 -3.64 26.60
CA GLY A 340 4.75 -3.02 25.59
C GLY A 340 3.30 -3.50 25.65
N VAL A 341 2.47 -2.90 24.80
CA VAL A 341 1.06 -3.27 24.58
C VAL A 341 0.81 -3.42 23.09
N GLU A 342 -0.08 -4.33 22.72
CA GLU A 342 -0.66 -4.41 21.38
C GLU A 342 -2.18 -4.35 21.47
N MET A 343 -2.82 -3.59 20.57
CA MET A 343 -4.28 -3.49 20.48
C MET A 343 -4.73 -3.44 19.02
N SER A 344 -6.00 -3.76 18.78
CA SER A 344 -6.67 -3.63 17.47
C SER A 344 -8.02 -2.94 17.63
N MET A 345 -8.30 -1.96 16.77
CA MET A 345 -9.52 -1.16 16.75
C MET A 345 -10.18 -1.31 15.38
N ASP A 346 -11.30 -2.03 15.34
CA ASP A 346 -12.15 -2.14 14.15
C ASP A 346 -13.02 -0.88 14.05
N ILE A 347 -12.95 -0.20 12.90
CA ILE A 347 -13.57 1.12 12.73
C ILE A 347 -15.00 1.03 12.16
N ARG A 348 -15.51 -0.18 11.91
CA ARG A 348 -16.84 -0.37 11.31
C ARG A 348 -17.93 0.32 12.14
N PRO A 349 -18.81 1.12 11.51
CA PRO A 349 -19.89 1.84 12.19
C PRO A 349 -21.05 0.89 12.54
N LEU A 350 -20.79 -0.02 13.47
CA LEU A 350 -21.78 -0.93 14.05
C LEU A 350 -22.25 -0.36 15.38
N CYS A 351 -23.56 -0.35 15.65
CA CYS A 351 -24.13 0.31 16.83
C CYS A 351 -23.75 -0.36 18.17
N ASP A 352 -23.25 -1.60 18.14
CA ASP A 352 -22.69 -2.34 19.28
C ASP A 352 -21.17 -2.11 19.46
N SER A 353 -20.50 -1.46 18.51
CA SER A 353 -19.07 -1.14 18.61
C SER A 353 -18.81 -0.04 19.63
N PRO A 354 -17.87 -0.23 20.58
CA PRO A 354 -17.46 0.84 21.51
C PRO A 354 -16.78 2.02 20.79
N TYR A 355 -16.52 1.89 19.48
CA TYR A 355 -15.90 2.90 18.64
C TYR A 355 -16.88 3.55 17.65
N PHE A 356 -18.18 3.23 17.70
CA PHE A 356 -19.21 3.80 16.81
C PHE A 356 -19.19 5.33 16.83
N TYR A 357 -19.03 5.93 18.01
CA TYR A 357 -18.96 7.38 18.20
C TYR A 357 -17.80 8.08 17.46
N LEU A 358 -16.79 7.35 16.96
CA LEU A 358 -15.73 7.94 16.15
C LEU A 358 -16.27 8.47 14.80
N TRP A 359 -17.46 8.06 14.38
CA TRP A 359 -18.19 8.61 13.24
C TRP A 359 -18.98 9.89 13.57
N GLU A 360 -18.98 10.38 14.83
CA GLU A 360 -19.65 11.63 15.19
C GLU A 360 -19.14 12.80 14.33
N GLY A 361 -20.05 13.38 13.55
CA GLY A 361 -19.77 14.49 12.65
C GLY A 361 -18.97 14.11 11.40
N TYR A 362 -19.01 12.84 10.96
CA TYR A 362 -18.19 12.29 9.87
C TYR A 362 -18.07 13.23 8.64
N LYS A 363 -19.16 13.79 8.11
CA LYS A 363 -19.16 14.74 6.96
C LYS A 363 -18.28 15.99 7.16
N ARG A 364 -17.99 16.36 8.41
CA ARG A 364 -17.17 17.52 8.78
C ARG A 364 -15.73 17.15 9.15
N LEU A 365 -15.38 15.86 9.23
CA LEU A 365 -14.02 15.42 9.54
C LEU A 365 -13.08 15.72 8.37
N ARG A 366 -11.92 16.30 8.69
CA ARG A 366 -10.88 16.65 7.72
C ARG A 366 -9.62 15.83 7.93
N LEU A 367 -8.91 15.59 6.84
CA LEU A 367 -7.54 15.08 6.86
C LEU A 367 -6.64 16.13 7.53
N CYS A 368 -5.78 15.70 8.45
CA CYS A 368 -4.79 16.57 9.08
C CYS A 368 -3.89 17.24 8.01
N PRO A 369 -3.69 18.57 8.03
CA PRO A 369 -2.90 19.25 7.01
C PRO A 369 -1.42 18.84 7.07
N ARG A 370 -0.78 18.78 5.90
CA ARG A 370 0.64 18.53 5.73
C ARG A 370 1.32 19.79 5.18
N PRO A 371 2.40 20.31 5.80
CA PRO A 371 2.83 20.04 7.18
C PRO A 371 1.86 20.66 8.22
N LEU A 372 1.71 20.01 9.38
CA LEU A 372 0.92 20.56 10.50
C LEU A 372 1.72 21.63 11.26
N ILE A 373 1.30 22.87 11.12
CA ILE A 373 1.79 24.02 11.89
C ILE A 373 1.07 24.03 13.26
N GLY A 374 1.83 24.22 14.35
CA GLY A 374 1.29 24.21 15.72
C GLY A 374 1.19 22.82 16.34
N THR A 375 0.24 22.63 17.26
CA THR A 375 -0.03 21.33 17.89
C THR A 375 -1.22 20.63 17.21
N LEU A 376 -1.26 19.30 17.27
CA LEU A 376 -2.42 18.51 16.83
C LEU A 376 -3.64 18.82 17.71
N THR A 377 -3.41 19.03 19.00
CA THR A 377 -4.42 19.42 19.98
C THR A 377 -5.14 20.73 19.59
N ASP A 378 -4.38 21.78 19.24
CA ASP A 378 -4.92 23.08 18.83
C ASP A 378 -5.69 22.99 17.50
N TRP A 379 -5.23 22.18 16.55
CA TRP A 379 -5.91 21.99 15.28
C TRP A 379 -7.22 21.21 15.42
N ILE A 380 -7.26 20.15 16.23
CA ILE A 380 -8.50 19.42 16.54
C ILE A 380 -9.53 20.35 17.20
N ALA A 381 -9.10 21.24 18.11
CA ALA A 381 -9.97 22.24 18.72
C ALA A 381 -10.52 23.29 17.73
N GLN A 382 -9.79 23.59 16.66
CA GLN A 382 -10.23 24.51 15.59
C GLN A 382 -11.21 23.87 14.59
N GLU A 383 -11.07 22.57 14.31
CA GLU A 383 -12.03 21.80 13.49
C GLU A 383 -13.28 21.39 14.30
N HIS A 384 -13.19 21.35 15.63
CA HIS A 384 -14.30 21.06 16.55
C HIS A 384 -14.48 22.18 17.59
N PRO A 385 -14.82 23.43 17.19
CA PRO A 385 -15.19 24.46 18.15
C PRO A 385 -16.49 24.03 18.84
N GLU A 386 -16.44 23.78 20.15
CA GLU A 386 -17.63 23.44 20.91
C GLU A 386 -18.69 24.54 20.73
N LYS A 387 -19.96 24.14 20.52
CA LYS A 387 -21.09 25.08 20.44
C LYS A 387 -21.29 25.73 21.81
N SER A 388 -20.61 26.86 22.02
CA SER A 388 -20.58 27.62 23.26
C SER A 388 -21.98 28.10 23.66
N LYS A 389 -22.66 27.31 24.51
CA LYS A 389 -23.88 27.75 25.20
C LYS A 389 -23.50 28.60 26.41
N ASP A 390 -23.49 29.90 26.16
CA ASP A 390 -23.46 31.01 27.11
C ASP A 390 -22.23 31.13 28.02
N GLY A 391 -21.78 32.37 28.20
CA GLY A 391 -20.48 32.67 28.76
C GLY A 391 -20.45 32.71 30.30
N THR A 392 -19.46 32.04 30.87
CA THR A 392 -18.74 32.49 32.08
C THR A 392 -17.28 32.04 31.95
N SER A 393 -16.33 32.88 32.35
CA SER A 393 -14.90 32.56 32.26
C SER A 393 -14.44 31.58 33.37
N SER A 394 -13.33 30.88 33.13
CA SER A 394 -12.75 29.79 33.95
C SER A 394 -13.64 28.52 34.01
N ASN A 395 -13.20 27.34 33.55
CA ASN A 395 -12.02 26.62 34.04
C ASN A 395 -11.58 25.49 33.08
N LEU A 396 -10.28 25.19 33.06
CA LEU A 396 -9.65 24.13 32.25
C LEU A 396 -9.87 22.71 32.84
N VAL A 397 -11.12 22.32 33.09
CA VAL A 397 -11.48 21.07 33.82
C VAL A 397 -12.65 20.30 33.18
N GLY A 398 -13.30 20.84 32.13
CA GLY A 398 -14.59 20.33 31.63
C GLY A 398 -14.59 18.92 31.01
N ILE A 399 -13.61 18.59 30.16
CA ILE A 399 -13.72 17.47 29.20
C ILE A 399 -13.71 16.08 29.88
N ASN A 400 -12.98 15.90 30.98
CA ASN A 400 -12.85 14.58 31.62
C ASN A 400 -14.18 14.05 32.22
N ARG A 401 -15.17 14.91 32.47
CA ARG A 401 -16.35 14.55 33.30
C ARG A 401 -17.47 13.78 32.57
N LYS A 402 -17.30 13.45 31.29
CA LYS A 402 -18.25 12.64 30.50
C LYS A 402 -17.80 11.19 30.24
N LEU A 403 -16.57 10.81 30.63
CA LEU A 403 -16.03 9.47 30.36
C LEU A 403 -16.13 8.50 31.55
N ASP A 404 -16.34 8.98 32.78
CA ASP A 404 -16.56 8.15 33.98
C ASP A 404 -17.97 7.48 34.03
N GLY A 405 -18.63 7.35 32.87
CA GLY A 405 -20.05 6.96 32.75
C GLY A 405 -20.36 5.47 32.81
N PHE A 406 -19.34 4.59 32.79
CA PHE A 406 -19.53 3.13 32.76
C PHE A 406 -18.72 2.41 33.84
N LYS A 407 -19.42 1.90 34.86
CA LYS A 407 -18.91 0.86 35.76
C LYS A 407 -19.26 -0.52 35.19
N PRO A 408 -18.29 -1.42 34.95
CA PRO A 408 -18.57 -2.85 34.87
C PRO A 408 -18.71 -3.43 36.29
N ASP A 409 -19.90 -3.90 36.65
CA ASP A 409 -20.16 -4.54 37.95
C ASP A 409 -19.65 -6.00 37.92
N LEU A 410 -18.44 -6.23 38.43
CA LEU A 410 -17.87 -7.56 38.69
C LEU A 410 -17.18 -7.63 40.06
N ALA A 411 -17.99 -7.79 41.10
CA ALA A 411 -17.55 -8.40 42.36
C ALA A 411 -17.65 -9.95 42.22
N LYS A 412 -16.93 -10.79 42.99
CA LYS A 412 -16.33 -10.57 44.31
C LYS A 412 -15.00 -11.31 44.46
N THR A 413 -14.07 -10.74 45.20
CA THR A 413 -12.99 -11.49 45.89
C THR A 413 -13.53 -12.02 47.23
N PRO A 414 -13.20 -13.25 47.67
CA PRO A 414 -13.49 -13.70 49.02
C PRO A 414 -12.48 -13.13 50.03
N GLU A 415 -12.95 -12.74 51.20
CA GLU A 415 -12.12 -12.30 52.32
C GLU A 415 -11.43 -13.49 52.99
N ASN A 416 -10.12 -13.40 53.29
CA ASN A 416 -9.55 -13.82 54.60
C ASN A 416 -8.03 -13.57 54.75
N ALA A 417 -7.55 -13.75 55.99
CA ALA A 417 -6.16 -13.99 56.39
C ALA A 417 -5.13 -12.83 56.40
N LYS A 418 -5.23 -12.00 57.45
CA LYS A 418 -4.14 -11.68 58.41
C LYS A 418 -2.80 -11.13 57.87
N GLU A 419 -2.71 -9.80 57.94
CA GLU A 419 -1.74 -9.09 58.80
C GLU A 419 -0.67 -9.94 59.53
N ILE A 420 0.60 -9.73 59.16
CA ILE A 420 1.78 -9.94 60.03
C ILE A 420 2.68 -8.71 59.88
N THR A 421 3.01 -8.08 61.00
CA THR A 421 3.91 -6.92 61.09
C THR A 421 5.38 -7.33 61.17
N ALA A 422 6.27 -6.49 60.64
CA ALA A 422 7.70 -6.57 60.88
C ALA A 422 8.31 -5.15 60.98
N GLN A 423 9.16 -4.94 61.99
CA GLN A 423 9.99 -3.75 62.19
C GLN A 423 11.40 -4.16 62.68
N PRO A 424 12.40 -3.26 62.67
CA PRO A 424 13.75 -3.63 62.20
C PRO A 424 14.81 -3.93 63.27
N GLY A 425 15.91 -4.55 62.81
CA GLY A 425 17.18 -4.79 63.51
C GLY A 425 17.88 -6.04 62.92
N GLU A 426 19.21 -6.19 62.90
CA GLU A 426 20.37 -5.30 63.15
C GLU A 426 21.59 -5.79 62.31
N HIS A 427 22.73 -5.08 62.39
CA HIS A 427 24.01 -5.47 61.74
C HIS A 427 24.68 -6.67 62.45
N PRO A 428 25.50 -7.46 61.74
CA PRO A 428 26.95 -7.21 61.62
C PRO A 428 27.44 -7.45 60.16
N GLU A 429 28.71 -7.69 59.80
CA GLU A 429 29.91 -6.86 59.99
C GLU A 429 30.76 -6.92 58.68
N ASN A 430 32.02 -6.46 58.68
CA ASN A 430 32.89 -6.35 57.50
C ASN A 430 34.15 -7.26 57.60
N PRO A 431 34.81 -7.59 56.47
CA PRO A 431 36.25 -7.26 56.41
C PRO A 431 36.74 -6.75 55.03
N LYS A 432 37.01 -5.44 54.98
CA LYS A 432 38.20 -4.75 54.46
C LYS A 432 39.03 -5.27 53.25
N ASP A 433 39.21 -4.31 52.33
CA ASP A 433 40.47 -3.84 51.69
C ASP A 433 41.29 -4.80 50.78
N GLY A 434 41.58 -4.38 49.53
CA GLY A 434 42.44 -5.14 48.60
C GLY A 434 42.51 -4.62 47.14
N GLU A 435 43.06 -3.41 46.95
CA GLU A 435 43.72 -2.84 45.75
C GLU A 435 43.30 -3.21 44.30
N SER A 436 43.15 -2.18 43.45
CA SER A 436 43.19 -2.30 41.97
C SER A 436 44.63 -2.36 41.45
N PRO A 437 44.84 -2.82 40.20
CA PRO A 437 45.41 -1.86 39.25
C PRO A 437 44.77 -1.89 37.85
N ARG A 438 44.89 -0.74 37.16
CA ARG A 438 44.77 -0.67 35.69
C ARG A 438 46.09 -1.13 35.06
N LEU A 439 46.02 -1.75 33.87
CA LEU A 439 47.09 -1.70 32.88
C LEU A 439 46.50 -1.73 31.46
N ASP A 440 47.30 -1.30 30.48
CA ASP A 440 46.92 -1.02 29.09
C ASP A 440 48.09 -1.46 28.15
N LEU A 441 47.90 -1.33 26.83
CA LEU A 441 48.85 -1.56 25.72
C LEU A 441 49.16 -3.01 25.23
N ASN A 442 48.59 -3.34 24.06
CA ASN A 442 49.29 -3.64 22.79
C ASN A 442 50.55 -4.54 22.74
N GLN A 443 50.40 -5.74 22.15
CA GLN A 443 51.30 -6.38 21.14
C GLN A 443 50.49 -7.54 20.47
N LYS A 444 50.48 -7.87 19.15
CA LYS A 444 51.45 -7.90 18.02
C LYS A 444 52.58 -8.93 18.19
N LEU A 445 52.90 -9.86 17.27
CA LEU A 445 52.37 -10.28 15.94
C LEU A 445 52.32 -11.85 15.87
N ASP A 446 52.25 -12.63 14.78
CA ASP A 446 52.23 -12.41 13.31
C ASP A 446 51.70 -13.65 12.53
N GLY A 447 51.50 -13.51 11.21
CA GLY A 447 51.63 -14.57 10.20
C GLY A 447 50.38 -15.41 9.84
N SER A 448 50.07 -15.72 8.57
CA SER A 448 50.80 -15.47 7.30
C SER A 448 49.86 -15.35 6.09
N GLN A 449 50.16 -14.42 5.17
CA GLN A 449 49.67 -14.45 3.77
C GLN A 449 50.69 -15.18 2.86
N THR A 450 50.22 -15.62 1.68
CA THR A 450 51.06 -15.73 0.48
C THR A 450 50.32 -15.14 -0.72
N ASP A 451 51.00 -14.28 -1.47
CA ASP A 451 50.47 -13.44 -2.55
C ASP A 451 51.35 -13.62 -3.81
N THR A 452 50.77 -13.64 -5.01
CA THR A 452 51.48 -13.51 -6.32
C THR A 452 50.48 -13.51 -7.48
N SER A 453 50.61 -12.73 -8.57
CA SER A 453 51.44 -11.53 -8.82
C SER A 453 50.98 -10.80 -10.10
N LYS A 454 51.38 -9.52 -10.23
CA LYS A 454 51.03 -8.55 -11.30
C LYS A 454 51.44 -8.95 -12.73
N TYR A 455 50.85 -8.27 -13.72
CA TYR A 455 51.51 -7.83 -14.97
C TYR A 455 51.01 -6.43 -15.40
N ASN A 456 51.75 -5.74 -16.28
CA ASN A 456 51.59 -4.31 -16.61
C ASN A 456 51.51 -4.02 -18.13
N ASP A 457 50.66 -3.06 -18.49
CA ASP A 457 50.86 -1.92 -19.41
C ASP A 457 51.33 -2.00 -20.89
N MET A 458 50.70 -1.09 -21.67
CA MET A 458 51.15 -0.34 -22.85
C MET A 458 51.32 -1.03 -24.23
N ALA A 459 50.51 -0.56 -25.19
CA ALA A 459 50.92 -0.20 -26.56
C ALA A 459 49.88 0.76 -27.19
N GLU A 460 50.34 1.73 -27.99
CA GLU A 460 49.51 2.58 -28.88
C GLU A 460 49.63 2.06 -30.31
N GLU A 461 48.60 2.23 -31.15
CA GLU A 461 48.83 2.57 -32.56
C GLU A 461 47.61 3.27 -33.19
N THR A 462 47.87 4.18 -34.13
CA THR A 462 46.89 4.97 -34.89
C THR A 462 46.77 4.44 -36.31
N ASP A 463 45.62 4.59 -37.00
CA ASP A 463 45.60 5.48 -38.18
C ASP A 463 44.26 5.77 -38.89
N VAL A 464 44.29 6.95 -39.54
CA VAL A 464 43.64 7.38 -40.80
C VAL A 464 42.11 7.32 -40.99
N LEU A 465 41.58 8.50 -41.36
CA LEU A 465 40.25 8.79 -41.88
C LEU A 465 40.37 9.29 -43.33
N PRO A 466 39.48 8.88 -44.25
CA PRO A 466 38.90 9.80 -45.25
C PRO A 466 37.36 9.74 -45.22
N LYS A 467 36.62 10.86 -45.11
CA LYS A 467 36.23 11.76 -46.22
C LYS A 467 35.60 10.98 -47.38
N GLU A 468 34.29 11.07 -47.66
CA GLU A 468 33.57 12.28 -48.08
C GLU A 468 32.02 12.17 -47.94
N HIS A 469 31.31 13.29 -48.05
CA HIS A 469 29.85 13.35 -48.27
C HIS A 469 29.55 13.52 -49.76
N PRO A 470 28.36 13.05 -50.22
CA PRO A 470 27.49 13.99 -50.93
C PRO A 470 26.00 13.93 -50.54
N GLU A 471 25.46 15.14 -50.34
CA GLU A 471 24.14 15.65 -50.77
C GLU A 471 22.89 14.74 -50.76
N THR A 472 22.03 15.04 -49.77
CA THR A 472 20.55 15.18 -49.88
C THR A 472 19.76 14.35 -50.91
N LEU A 473 18.86 13.50 -50.39
CA LEU A 473 17.57 13.23 -51.03
C LEU A 473 16.44 13.73 -50.13
N LYS A 474 15.40 14.34 -50.71
CA LYS A 474 14.18 14.71 -50.01
C LYS A 474 13.21 13.54 -50.00
N ASP A 475 12.90 12.99 -48.83
CA ASP A 475 11.65 12.27 -48.61
C ASP A 475 11.25 12.37 -47.13
N GLY A 476 10.38 13.34 -46.83
CA GLY A 476 10.04 13.78 -45.47
C GLY A 476 8.55 13.76 -45.15
N GLU A 477 7.72 13.14 -45.99
CA GLU A 477 6.30 12.96 -45.70
C GLU A 477 6.11 11.94 -44.57
N SER A 478 5.58 12.42 -43.44
CA SER A 478 5.79 11.76 -42.16
C SER A 478 5.16 10.35 -42.05
N SER A 479 5.89 9.46 -41.39
CA SER A 479 5.36 8.18 -40.89
C SER A 479 4.13 8.38 -39.99
N ILE A 480 4.08 9.51 -39.28
CA ILE A 480 2.98 9.94 -38.41
C ILE A 480 1.67 10.04 -39.19
N LEU A 481 1.66 10.67 -40.38
CA LEU A 481 0.45 10.78 -41.22
C LEU A 481 -0.08 9.42 -41.66
N ARG A 482 0.81 8.46 -42.01
CA ARG A 482 0.41 7.10 -42.40
C ARG A 482 -0.18 6.31 -41.22
N ASP A 483 0.38 6.46 -40.03
CA ASP A 483 -0.13 5.77 -38.83
C ASP A 483 -1.43 6.42 -38.30
N PHE A 484 -1.59 7.74 -38.48
CA PHE A 484 -2.83 8.45 -38.19
C PHE A 484 -3.97 8.02 -39.13
N ASP A 485 -3.74 7.98 -40.45
CA ASP A 485 -4.71 7.48 -41.44
C ASP A 485 -5.08 5.99 -41.20
N ARG A 486 -4.11 5.17 -40.78
CA ARG A 486 -4.36 3.78 -40.35
C ARG A 486 -5.29 3.71 -39.13
N LYS A 487 -5.03 4.50 -38.08
CA LYS A 487 -5.86 4.57 -36.87
C LYS A 487 -7.27 5.11 -37.18
N LEU A 488 -7.35 6.14 -38.03
CA LEU A 488 -8.57 6.75 -38.55
C LEU A 488 -9.47 5.70 -39.25
N LYS A 489 -8.91 4.91 -40.18
CA LYS A 489 -9.62 3.82 -40.87
C LYS A 489 -10.07 2.71 -39.93
N THR A 490 -9.28 2.38 -38.90
CA THR A 490 -9.68 1.43 -37.86
C THR A 490 -10.88 1.94 -37.05
N LEU A 491 -10.87 3.21 -36.62
CA LEU A 491 -11.98 3.81 -35.88
C LEU A 491 -13.28 3.85 -36.71
N GLN A 492 -13.18 4.27 -37.99
CA GLN A 492 -14.32 4.26 -38.92
C GLN A 492 -14.91 2.85 -39.11
N LYS A 493 -14.05 1.81 -39.19
CA LYS A 493 -14.48 0.40 -39.25
C LYS A 493 -15.20 -0.03 -37.98
N ASN A 494 -14.70 0.35 -36.81
CA ASN A 494 -15.31 -0.01 -35.52
C ASN A 494 -16.69 0.65 -35.36
N ILE A 495 -16.84 1.92 -35.76
CA ILE A 495 -18.14 2.63 -35.76
C ILE A 495 -19.13 1.95 -36.73
N ALA A 496 -18.69 1.54 -37.92
CA ALA A 496 -19.53 0.82 -38.87
C ALA A 496 -19.96 -0.56 -38.34
N GLN A 497 -19.07 -1.27 -37.65
CA GLN A 497 -19.36 -2.57 -37.05
C GLN A 497 -20.34 -2.44 -35.88
N LEU A 498 -20.17 -1.44 -35.00
CA LEU A 498 -21.11 -1.15 -33.92
C LEU A 498 -22.51 -0.82 -34.46
N ARG A 499 -22.61 0.06 -35.46
CA ARG A 499 -23.89 0.39 -36.12
C ARG A 499 -24.57 -0.86 -36.69
N LYS A 500 -23.80 -1.72 -37.37
CA LYS A 500 -24.33 -2.98 -37.91
C LYS A 500 -24.90 -3.84 -36.79
N THR A 501 -24.20 -4.00 -35.67
CA THR A 501 -24.70 -4.74 -34.50
C THR A 501 -25.98 -4.13 -33.92
N THR A 502 -26.07 -2.79 -33.80
CA THR A 502 -27.32 -2.11 -33.38
C THR A 502 -28.48 -2.43 -34.33
N GLN A 503 -28.24 -2.41 -35.65
CA GLN A 503 -29.26 -2.71 -36.66
C GLN A 503 -29.66 -4.20 -36.67
N GLU A 504 -28.72 -5.12 -36.44
CA GLU A 504 -29.01 -6.55 -36.30
C GLU A 504 -29.80 -6.87 -35.03
N ILE A 505 -29.59 -6.12 -33.93
CA ILE A 505 -30.42 -6.21 -32.71
C ILE A 505 -31.84 -5.69 -32.99
N MET A 506 -32.00 -4.54 -33.64
CA MET A 506 -33.32 -3.98 -34.00
C MET A 506 -34.08 -4.80 -35.06
N ALA A 507 -33.39 -5.63 -35.85
CA ALA A 507 -34.00 -6.49 -36.87
C ALA A 507 -34.34 -7.91 -36.37
N ALA A 508 -33.94 -8.27 -35.15
CA ALA A 508 -34.27 -9.57 -34.56
C ALA A 508 -35.72 -9.58 -34.04
N PRO A 509 -36.53 -10.62 -34.31
CA PRO A 509 -37.94 -10.69 -33.89
C PRO A 509 -38.10 -11.08 -32.41
N LYS A 510 -37.35 -10.41 -31.52
CA LYS A 510 -37.56 -10.45 -30.07
C LYS A 510 -38.37 -9.23 -29.66
N GLU A 511 -39.24 -9.40 -28.67
CA GLU A 511 -39.92 -8.29 -28.00
C GLU A 511 -38.88 -7.50 -27.20
N LEU A 512 -38.37 -6.42 -27.81
CA LEU A 512 -37.66 -5.34 -27.12
C LEU A 512 -38.70 -4.42 -26.49
N ASP A 513 -38.52 -4.06 -25.22
CA ASP A 513 -39.37 -3.06 -24.56
C ASP A 513 -39.29 -1.71 -25.29
N ASP A 514 -40.36 -0.90 -25.21
CA ASP A 514 -40.42 0.43 -25.85
C ASP A 514 -39.25 1.32 -25.37
N ARG A 515 -38.83 1.14 -24.12
CA ARG A 515 -37.69 1.85 -23.52
C ARG A 515 -36.34 1.43 -24.13
N GLU A 516 -36.14 0.14 -24.37
CA GLU A 516 -34.91 -0.38 -24.99
C GLU A 516 -34.84 0.03 -26.47
N SER A 517 -35.96 -0.08 -27.18
CA SER A 517 -36.11 0.37 -28.57
C SER A 517 -35.80 1.86 -28.73
N SER A 518 -36.34 2.70 -27.83
CA SER A 518 -36.06 4.14 -27.79
C SER A 518 -34.58 4.45 -27.53
N MET A 519 -33.96 3.75 -26.58
CA MET A 519 -32.54 3.93 -26.25
C MET A 519 -31.61 3.51 -27.39
N LEU A 520 -31.92 2.44 -28.14
CA LEU A 520 -31.17 2.02 -29.32
C LEU A 520 -31.27 3.05 -30.46
N VAL A 521 -32.44 3.68 -30.64
CA VAL A 521 -32.62 4.79 -31.60
C VAL A 521 -31.80 6.02 -31.20
N GLU A 522 -31.78 6.40 -29.92
CA GLU A 522 -30.96 7.52 -29.42
C GLU A 522 -29.46 7.27 -29.63
N ILE A 523 -28.99 6.04 -29.36
CA ILE A 523 -27.60 5.62 -29.63
C ILE A 523 -27.28 5.71 -31.13
N GLY A 524 -28.19 5.27 -32.00
CA GLY A 524 -28.04 5.38 -33.45
C GLY A 524 -27.91 6.85 -33.93
N GLN A 525 -28.73 7.75 -33.38
CA GLN A 525 -28.68 9.18 -33.70
C GLN A 525 -27.38 9.83 -33.23
N LYS A 526 -26.91 9.51 -32.02
CA LYS A 526 -25.61 10.00 -31.49
C LYS A 526 -24.42 9.50 -32.31
N LEU A 527 -24.46 8.25 -32.79
CA LEU A 527 -23.43 7.71 -33.69
C LEU A 527 -23.39 8.43 -35.05
N ASP A 528 -24.54 8.80 -35.62
CA ASP A 528 -24.57 9.58 -36.86
C ASP A 528 -24.16 11.06 -36.67
N ALA A 529 -24.51 11.68 -35.54
CA ALA A 529 -24.03 13.02 -35.19
C ALA A 529 -22.50 13.04 -35.04
N PHE A 530 -21.94 12.13 -34.21
CA PHE A 530 -20.50 12.00 -34.01
C PHE A 530 -19.76 11.70 -35.32
N LYS A 531 -20.29 10.81 -36.16
CA LYS A 531 -19.71 10.52 -37.49
C LYS A 531 -19.64 11.77 -38.39
N LYS A 532 -20.62 12.67 -38.30
CA LYS A 532 -20.63 13.93 -39.05
C LYS A 532 -19.59 14.91 -38.50
N GLU A 533 -19.62 15.19 -37.20
CA GLU A 533 -18.66 16.08 -36.53
C GLU A 533 -17.21 15.63 -36.77
N PHE A 534 -16.97 14.32 -36.76
CA PHE A 534 -15.68 13.71 -37.04
C PHE A 534 -15.23 13.86 -38.50
N ALA A 535 -16.16 13.82 -39.46
CA ALA A 535 -15.87 14.08 -40.87
C ALA A 535 -15.60 15.57 -41.13
N ASP A 536 -16.34 16.47 -40.48
CA ASP A 536 -16.10 17.92 -40.53
C ASP A 536 -14.73 18.26 -39.90
N ALA A 537 -14.37 17.65 -38.77
CA ALA A 537 -13.04 17.77 -38.16
C ALA A 537 -11.91 17.22 -39.06
N GLN A 538 -12.12 16.07 -39.70
CA GLN A 538 -11.15 15.51 -40.66
C GLN A 538 -10.90 16.48 -41.83
N LYS A 539 -11.94 17.16 -42.33
CA LYS A 539 -11.82 18.16 -43.39
C LYS A 539 -10.98 19.37 -42.94
N VAL A 540 -11.21 19.88 -41.72
CA VAL A 540 -10.41 20.98 -41.14
C VAL A 540 -8.93 20.57 -41.00
N MET A 541 -8.64 19.34 -40.57
CA MET A 541 -7.26 18.85 -40.50
C MET A 541 -6.60 18.76 -41.89
N GLN A 542 -7.33 18.35 -42.92
CA GLN A 542 -6.82 18.32 -44.30
C GLN A 542 -6.58 19.73 -44.86
N GLU A 543 -7.43 20.70 -44.56
CA GLU A 543 -7.22 22.11 -44.94
C GLU A 543 -6.00 22.74 -44.23
N PHE A 544 -5.64 22.26 -43.04
CA PHE A 544 -4.43 22.66 -42.30
C PHE A 544 -3.12 22.05 -42.83
N VAL A 545 -3.16 21.00 -43.65
CA VAL A 545 -1.98 20.32 -44.21
C VAL A 545 -1.64 20.82 -45.64
N VAL A 546 -2.49 21.66 -46.22
CA VAL A 546 -2.34 22.23 -47.58
C VAL A 546 -1.95 23.73 -47.54
N ARG A 547 -1.48 24.22 -46.38
CA ARG A 547 -0.95 25.58 -46.15
C ARG A 547 0.45 25.52 -45.54
#